data_AF-A0AA91V9W9-F1
#
_entry.id   AF-A0AA91V9W9-F1
#
_cell.length_a   1.000
_cell.length_b   1.000
_cell.length_c   1.000
_cell.angle_alpha   90.00
_cell.angle_beta   90.00
_cell.angle_gamma   90.00
#
_symmetry.space_group_name_H-M   'P 1'
#
loop_
_entity.id
_entity.type
_entity.pdbx_description
1 polymer ?
#
loop_
_entity_poly.entity_id
_entity_poly.type
_entity_poly.pdbx_seq_one_letter_code
_entity_poly.pdbx_strand_id
1 'polypeptide(L)' 'MFKGKKMIRFGLWLFVSLSVIQFTIGYIEGYYKASTGNELLISETWKTVLLDLAILGA' A
#
# COMPACT_ATOMS: atom_id res chain seq x y z
N MET A 1 8.51 8.50 30.78
CA MET A 1 7.33 8.89 29.99
C MET A 1 7.72 9.10 28.52
N PHE A 2 7.93 8.04 27.73
CA PHE A 2 8.40 8.13 26.33
C PHE A 2 7.87 7.02 25.39
N LYS A 3 7.07 6.08 25.91
CA LYS A 3 6.62 4.90 25.15
C LYS A 3 5.57 5.25 24.08
N GLY A 4 4.68 6.22 24.37
CA GLY A 4 3.65 6.67 23.44
C GLY A 4 4.18 7.42 22.22
N LYS A 5 5.17 8.31 22.39
CA LYS A 5 5.71 9.12 21.28
C LYS A 5 6.39 8.26 20.19
N LYS A 6 7.01 7.15 20.59
CA LYS A 6 7.66 6.20 19.68
C LYS A 6 6.64 5.33 18.93
N MET A 7 5.59 4.88 19.62
CA MET A 7 4.46 4.14 19.02
C MET A 7 3.68 4.99 18.00
N ILE A 8 3.40 6.26 18.32
CA ILE A 8 2.70 7.17 17.39
C ILE A 8 3.53 7.40 16.13
N ARG A 9 4.86 7.57 16.27
CA ARG A 9 5.76 7.76 15.13
C ARG A 9 5.81 6.53 14.22
N PHE A 10 5.83 5.34 14.82
CA PHE A 10 5.84 4.08 14.07
C PHE A 10 4.51 3.83 13.36
N GLY A 11 3.38 4.05 14.04
CA GLY A 11 2.05 3.93 13.43
C GLY A 11 1.84 4.92 12.28
N LEU A 12 2.31 6.17 12.43
CA LEU A 12 2.23 7.17 11.37
C LEU A 12 3.09 6.78 10.15
N TRP A 13 4.29 6.26 10.40
CA TRP A 13 5.17 5.79 9.33
C TRP A 13 4.55 4.62 8.56
N LEU A 14 4.03 3.62 9.28
CA LEU A 14 3.32 2.48 8.69
C LEU A 14 2.10 2.92 7.88
N PHE A 15 1.31 3.86 8.40
CA PHE A 15 0.12 4.39 7.71
C PHE A 15 0.46 5.10 6.40
N VAL A 16 1.52 5.92 6.39
CA VAL A 16 1.99 6.62 5.19
C VAL A 16 2.48 5.60 4.15
N SER A 17 3.27 4.61 4.55
CA SER A 17 3.76 3.56 3.65
C SER A 17 2.61 2.77 3.02
N LEU A 18 1.61 2.35 3.81
CA LEU A 18 0.43 1.65 3.30
C LEU A 18 -0.40 2.52 2.35
N SER A 19 -0.53 3.81 2.63
CA SER A 19 -1.26 4.75 1.77
C SER A 19 -0.59 4.89 0.40
N VAL A 20 0.75 4.97 0.36
CA VAL A 20 1.51 5.07 -0.90
C VAL A 20 1.35 3.80 -1.74
N ILE A 21 1.34 2.62 -1.11
CA ILE A 21 1.15 1.34 -1.81
C ILE A 21 -0.25 1.25 -2.41
N GLN A 22 -1.29 1.55 -1.63
CA GLN A 22 -2.67 1.55 -2.14
C GLN A 22 -2.85 2.56 -3.27
N PHE A 23 -2.29 3.77 -3.12
CA PHE A 23 -2.31 4.79 -4.17
C PHE A 23 -1.62 4.31 -5.45
N THR A 24 -0.46 3.66 -5.33
CA THR A 24 0.29 3.15 -6.47
C THR A 24 -0.49 2.07 -7.22
N ILE A 25 -1.13 1.15 -6.50
CA ILE A 25 -1.96 0.10 -7.11
C ILE A 25 -3.14 0.72 -7.88
N GLY A 26 -3.88 1.63 -7.24
CA GLY A 26 -5.00 2.31 -7.90
C GLY A 26 -4.58 3.17 -9.09
N TYR A 27 -3.41 3.82 -9.01
CA TYR A 27 -2.85 4.58 -10.13
C TYR A 27 -2.52 3.67 -11.31
N ILE A 28 -1.90 2.51 -11.07
CA ILE A 28 -1.54 1.55 -12.12
C ILE A 28 -2.81 0.93 -12.74
N GLU A 29 -3.80 0.54 -11.93
CA GLU A 29 -5.09 0.05 -12.43
C GLU A 29 -5.78 1.10 -13.31
N GLY A 30 -5.86 2.34 -12.84
CA GLY A 30 -6.48 3.45 -13.57
C GLY A 30 -5.73 3.78 -14.87
N TYR A 31 -4.40 3.86 -14.82
CA TYR A 31 -3.56 4.09 -15.99
C TYR A 31 -3.72 2.98 -17.04
N TYR A 32 -3.71 1.72 -16.61
CA TYR A 32 -3.87 0.60 -17.51
C TYR A 32 -5.27 0.58 -18.15
N LYS A 33 -6.32 0.87 -17.37
CA LYS A 33 -7.69 0.99 -17.89
C LYS A 33 -7.82 2.12 -18.90
N ALA A 34 -7.19 3.27 -18.63
CA ALA A 34 -7.18 4.40 -19.57
C ALA A 34 -6.39 4.11 -20.85
N SER A 35 -5.29 3.35 -20.74
CA SER A 35 -4.38 3.07 -21.87
C SER A 35 -4.86 1.94 -22.77
N THR A 36 -5.43 0.88 -22.18
CA THR A 36 -5.79 -0.35 -22.91
C THR A 36 -7.29 -0.55 -23.09
N GLY A 37 -8.12 0.22 -22.36
CA GLY A 37 -9.57 0.01 -22.28
C GLY A 37 -9.99 -1.22 -21.47
N ASN A 38 -9.03 -2.04 -21.02
CA ASN A 38 -9.26 -3.24 -20.22
C ASN A 38 -8.89 -3.01 -18.75
N GLU A 39 -9.59 -3.69 -17.85
CA GLU A 39 -9.29 -3.63 -16.42
C GLU A 39 -8.05 -4.48 -16.11
N LEU A 40 -7.09 -3.91 -15.39
CA LEU A 40 -5.91 -4.64 -14.94
C LEU A 40 -6.32 -5.52 -13.76
N LEU A 41 -6.50 -6.81 -13.99
CA LEU A 41 -6.80 -7.77 -12.93
C LEU A 41 -5.53 -8.08 -12.11
N ILE A 42 -5.13 -7.16 -11.23
CA ILE A 42 -4.23 -7.51 -10.13
C ILE A 42 -5.01 -8.47 -9.23
N SER A 43 -4.59 -9.73 -9.19
CA SER A 43 -5.16 -10.70 -8.26
C SER A 43 -5.02 -10.19 -6.83
N GLU A 44 -6.09 -10.32 -6.04
CA GLU A 44 -6.13 -10.01 -4.61
C GLU A 44 -4.97 -10.65 -3.84
N THR A 45 -4.45 -11.78 -4.32
CA THR A 45 -3.23 -12.42 -3.80
C THR A 45 -2.01 -11.51 -3.90
N TRP A 46 -1.78 -10.86 -5.04
CA TRP A 46 -0.64 -9.94 -5.21
C TRP A 46 -0.81 -8.67 -4.40
N LYS A 47 -2.05 -8.18 -4.29
CA LYS A 47 -2.42 -7.06 -3.41
C LYS A 47 -2.09 -7.39 -1.94
N THR A 48 -2.41 -8.61 -1.53
CA THR A 48 -2.15 -9.12 -0.18
C THR A 48 -0.66 -9.33 0.07
N VAL A 49 0.09 -9.90 -0.89
CA VAL A 49 1.55 -10.07 -0.79
C VAL A 49 2.28 -8.73 -0.70
N LEU A 50 1.85 -7.71 -1.46
CA LEU A 50 2.41 -6.36 -1.37
C LEU A 50 2.12 -5.71 -0.01
N LEU A 51 0.93 -5.94 0.54
CA LEU A 51 0.54 -5.45 1.86
C LEU A 51 1.35 -6.17 2.97
N ASP A 52 1.53 -7.48 2.82
CA ASP A 52 2.25 -8.32 3.79
C ASP A 52 3.75 -7.97 3.83
N LEU A 53 4.39 -7.79 2.67
CA LEU A 53 5.77 -7.31 2.58
C LEU A 53 5.98 -5.95 3.26
N ALA A 54 4.98 -5.06 3.17
CA ALA A 54 5.03 -3.75 3.81
C ALA A 54 4.90 -3.81 5.34
N ILE A 55 4.22 -4.84 5.86
CA ILE A 55 4.01 -5.05 7.30
C ILE A 55 5.17 -5.87 7.91
N LEU A 56 5.67 -6.90 7.21
CA LEU A 56 6.73 -7.78 7.68
C LEU A 56 8.11 -7.09 7.66
N GLY A 57 8.30 -6.08 6.80
CA GLY A 57 9.53 -5.29 6.71
C GLY A 57 9.61 -4.09 7.67
N ALA A 58 8.56 -3.83 8.44
CA ALA A 58 8.44 -2.70 9.38
C ALA A 58 8.78 -3.11 10.81
#